data_AF-A0AA88DJR1-F1
#
_entry.id   AF-A0AA88DJR1-F1
#
_cell.length_a   1.000
_cell.length_b   1.000
_cell.length_c   1.000
_cell.angle_alpha   90.00
_cell.angle_beta   90.00
_cell.angle_gamma   90.00
#
_symmetry.space_group_name_H-M   'P 1'
#
loop_
_entity.id
_entity.type
_entity.pdbx_description
1 polymer ?
#
loop_
_entity_poly.entity_id
_entity_poly.type
_entity_poly.pdbx_seq_one_letter_code
_entity_poly.pdbx_strand_id
1 'polypeptide(L)' 'MAIRFLVGPALMAAASAALGLKGVLFHITIVQAALSREIVSFVFAKEYAVHSAILSTGVIFGMLIALPITLVYYILLGL' A
#
# COMPACT_ATOMS: atom_id res chain seq x y z
N MET A 1 -0.63 -1.69 -9.96
CA MET A 1 -0.61 -1.05 -8.62
C MET A 1 -1.98 -0.48 -8.24
N ALA A 2 -2.60 0.38 -9.06
CA ALA A 2 -3.89 1.04 -8.79
C ALA A 2 -5.09 0.09 -8.50
N ILE A 3 -5.23 -1.01 -9.26
CA ILE A 3 -6.30 -2.01 -9.06
C ILE A 3 -6.30 -2.59 -7.63
N ARG A 4 -5.11 -2.78 -7.05
CA ARG A 4 -4.97 -3.38 -5.71
C ARG A 4 -5.36 -2.41 -4.58
N PHE A 5 -5.24 -1.10 -4.80
CA PHE A 5 -5.62 -0.06 -3.83
C PHE A 5 -7.08 0.35 -3.91
N LEU A 6 -7.76 0.06 -5.03
CA LEU A 6 -9.20 0.31 -5.18
C LEU A 6 -10.02 -0.93 -4.84
N VAL A 7 -9.64 -2.09 -5.38
CA VAL A 7 -10.44 -3.32 -5.23
C VAL A 7 -10.35 -3.90 -3.81
N GLY A 8 -9.18 -3.82 -3.16
CA GLY A 8 -9.00 -4.35 -1.79
C GLY A 8 -9.88 -3.63 -0.75
N PRO A 9 -9.77 -2.30 -0.64
CA PRO A 9 -10.63 -1.51 0.25
C PRO A 9 -12.10 -1.56 -0.15
N ALA A 10 -12.44 -1.58 -1.44
CA ALA A 10 -13.83 -1.67 -1.88
C ALA A 10 -14.48 -3.01 -1.49
N LEU A 11 -13.76 -4.12 -1.63
CA LEU A 11 -14.25 -5.45 -1.25
C LEU A 11 -14.38 -5.57 0.27
N MET A 12 -13.42 -5.03 1.03
CA MET A 12 -13.49 -4.99 2.49
C MET A 12 -14.66 -4.13 2.99
N ALA A 13 -14.91 -2.99 2.34
CA ALA A 13 -16.05 -2.13 2.65
C ALA A 13 -17.38 -2.86 2.36
N ALA A 14 -17.49 -3.55 1.22
CA ALA A 14 -18.68 -4.34 0.88
C ALA A 14 -18.93 -5.48 1.87
N ALA A 15 -17.89 -6.24 2.24
CA ALA A 15 -17.99 -7.32 3.22
C ALA A 15 -18.32 -6.79 4.64
N SER A 16 -17.68 -5.69 5.06
CA SER A 16 -17.93 -5.08 6.37
C SER A 16 -19.35 -4.50 6.47
N ALA A 17 -19.86 -3.92 5.38
CA ALA A 17 -21.23 -3.43 5.30
C ALA A 17 -22.25 -4.58 5.32
N ALA A 18 -21.98 -5.68 4.59
CA ALA A 18 -22.82 -6.87 4.59
C ALA A 18 -22.91 -7.54 5.98
N LEU A 19 -21.83 -7.48 6.77
CA LEU A 19 -21.77 -8.00 8.13
C LEU A 19 -22.28 -7.01 9.20
N GLY A 20 -22.73 -5.81 8.80
CA GLY A 20 -23.30 -4.82 9.71
C GLY A 20 -22.29 -4.12 10.63
N LEU A 21 -20.99 -4.14 10.30
CA LEU A 21 -19.97 -3.41 11.05
C LEU A 21 -20.21 -1.89 10.95
N LYS A 22 -20.22 -1.19 12.09
CA LYS A 22 -20.45 0.26 12.15
C LYS A 22 -19.44 0.96 13.06
N GLY A 23 -19.24 2.25 12.80
CA GLY A 23 -18.40 3.12 13.63
C GLY A 23 -16.90 2.84 13.47
N VAL A 24 -16.20 2.77 14.59
CA VAL A 24 -14.73 2.68 14.65
C VAL A 24 -14.21 1.38 14.03
N LEU A 25 -14.89 0.25 14.23
CA LEU A 25 -14.51 -1.04 13.65
C LEU A 25 -14.56 -1.04 12.11
N PHE A 26 -15.58 -0.39 11.53
CA PHE A 26 -15.71 -0.28 10.07
C PHE A 26 -14.59 0.57 9.45
N HIS A 27 -14.17 1.63 10.14
CA HIS A 27 -13.04 2.45 9.69
C HIS A 27 -11.72 1.68 9.80
N ILE A 28 -11.50 0.97 10.92
CA ILE A 28 -10.27 0.20 11.13
C ILE A 28 -10.12 -0.90 10.08
N THR A 29 -11.19 -1.61 9.69
CA THR A 29 -11.08 -2.69 8.70
C THR A 29 -10.73 -2.18 7.30
N ILE A 30 -11.30 -1.05 6.88
CA ILE A 30 -10.99 -0.42 5.59
C ILE A 30 -9.55 0.13 5.59
N VAL A 31 -9.15 0.79 6.68
CA VAL A 31 -7.81 1.36 6.86
C VAL A 31 -6.75 0.24 6.91
N GLN A 32 -7.02 -0.87 7.59
CA GLN A 32 -6.14 -2.05 7.61
C GLN A 32 -6.03 -2.74 6.25
N ALA A 33 -7.14 -2.85 5.50
CA ALA A 33 -7.13 -3.37 4.14
C ALA A 33 -6.33 -2.49 3.16
N ALA A 34 -6.20 -1.19 3.47
CA ALA A 34 -5.38 -0.24 2.72
C ALA A 34 -3.90 -0.22 3.18
N LEU A 35 -3.62 -0.42 4.47
CA LEU A 35 -2.28 -0.29 5.07
C LEU A 35 -1.45 -1.57 5.10
N SER A 36 -2.08 -2.75 5.10
CA SER A 36 -1.33 -4.01 5.19
C SER A 36 -1.20 -4.69 3.84
N ARG A 37 -0.11 -4.38 3.12
CA ARG A 37 0.23 -5.17 1.92
C ARG A 37 1.68 -5.16 1.45
N GLU A 38 2.61 -4.48 2.12
CA GLU A 38 4.04 -4.56 1.76
C GLU A 38 4.75 -5.70 2.51
N ILE A 39 4.62 -5.76 3.84
CA ILE A 39 5.24 -6.83 4.65
C ILE A 39 4.67 -8.21 4.28
N VAL A 40 3.34 -8.32 4.15
CA VAL A 40 2.69 -9.60 3.84
C VAL A 40 2.93 -10.04 2.39
N SER A 41 3.02 -9.11 1.43
CA SER A 41 3.38 -9.45 0.05
C SER A 41 4.84 -9.84 -0.09
N PHE A 42 5.73 -9.27 0.73
CA PHE A 42 7.13 -9.70 0.84
C PHE A 42 7.26 -11.08 1.48
N VAL A 43 6.53 -11.35 2.58
CA VAL A 43 6.48 -12.65 3.24
C VAL A 43 5.90 -13.70 2.31
N PHE A 44 4.82 -13.44 1.59
CA PHE A 44 4.28 -14.35 0.58
C PHE A 44 5.19 -14.53 -0.64
N ALA A 45 5.86 -13.48 -1.11
CA ALA A 45 6.87 -13.60 -2.16
C ALA A 45 8.06 -14.47 -1.74
N LYS A 46 8.43 -14.43 -0.45
CA LYS A 46 9.44 -15.30 0.15
C LYS A 46 8.92 -16.74 0.33
N GLU A 47 7.69 -16.91 0.80
CA GLU A 47 7.06 -18.22 1.07
C GLU A 47 6.71 -19.00 -0.20
N TYR A 48 6.30 -18.31 -1.27
CA TYR A 48 5.97 -18.90 -2.57
C TYR A 48 7.13 -18.85 -3.58
N ALA A 49 8.36 -18.52 -3.14
CA ALA A 49 9.55 -18.40 -3.99
C ALA A 49 9.38 -17.47 -5.22
N VAL A 50 8.54 -16.45 -5.11
CA VAL A 50 8.29 -15.45 -6.16
C VAL A 50 9.22 -14.25 -5.96
N HIS A 51 10.46 -14.35 -6.45
CA HIS A 51 11.45 -13.26 -6.61
C HIS A 51 11.33 -12.04 -5.65
N SER A 52 11.29 -12.28 -4.34
CA SER A 52 11.13 -11.24 -3.31
C SER A 52 12.22 -10.16 -3.33
N ALA A 53 13.40 -10.49 -3.86
CA ALA A 53 14.52 -9.57 -4.07
C ALA A 53 14.20 -8.45 -5.07
N ILE A 54 13.44 -8.73 -6.14
CA ILE A 54 13.09 -7.72 -7.16
C ILE A 54 12.10 -6.70 -6.58
N LEU A 55 11.15 -7.17 -5.76
CA LEU A 55 10.16 -6.32 -5.09
C LEU A 55 10.83 -5.39 -4.07
N SER A 56 11.74 -5.92 -3.24
CA SER A 56 12.52 -5.11 -2.28
C SER A 56 13.43 -4.09 -2.97
N THR A 57 14.06 -4.48 -4.09
CA THR A 57 14.90 -3.57 -4.88
C THR A 57 14.08 -2.41 -5.45
N GLY A 58 12.87 -2.67 -5.97
CA GLY A 58 12.00 -1.62 -6.52
C GLY A 58 11.60 -0.55 -5.49
N VAL A 59 11.34 -0.95 -4.25
CA VAL A 59 10.99 -0.03 -3.16
C VAL A 59 12.19 0.83 -2.75
N ILE A 60 13.37 0.24 -2.60
CA ILE A 60 14.60 0.96 -2.23
C ILE A 60 14.97 1.99 -3.31
N PHE A 61 14.92 1.60 -4.58
CA PHE A 61 15.16 2.53 -5.70
C PHE A 61 14.10 3.64 -5.77
N GLY A 62 12.84 3.30 -5.52
CA GLY A 62 11.75 4.29 -5.47
C GLY A 62 11.97 5.35 -4.40
N MET A 63 12.38 4.95 -3.19
CA MET A 63 12.73 5.89 -2.11
C MET A 63 13.94 6.75 -2.45
N LEU A 64 14.97 6.15 -3.05
CA LEU A 64 16.22 6.85 -3.39
C LEU A 64 16.00 7.91 -4.48
N ILE A 65 15.07 7.67 -5.41
CA ILE A 65 14.69 8.60 -6.48
C ILE A 65 13.66 9.63 -6.00
N ALA A 66 12.77 9.27 -5.07
CA ALA A 66 11.74 10.16 -4.57
C ALA A 66 12.31 11.40 -3.86
N LEU A 67 13.35 11.24 -3.02
CA LEU A 67 13.99 12.35 -2.31
C LEU A 67 14.53 13.45 -3.23
N PRO A 68 15.42 13.15 -4.21
CA PRO A 68 15.94 14.17 -5.10
C PRO A 68 14.86 14.82 -5.97
N ILE A 69 13.86 14.06 -6.44
CA ILE A 69 12.72 14.63 -7.17
C ILE A 69 11.93 15.61 -6.29
N THR A 70 11.64 15.23 -5.05
CA THR A 70 10.91 16.08 -4.10
C THR A 70 11.69 17.36 -3.79
N LEU A 71 13.02 17.26 -3.66
CA LEU A 71 13.89 18.41 -3.44
C LEU A 71 13.91 19.35 -4.65
N VAL A 72 13.97 18.81 -5.87
CA VAL A 72 13.85 19.61 -7.10
C VAL A 72 12.49 20.30 -7.17
N TYR A 73 11.41 19.60 -6.81
CA TYR A 73 10.07 20.18 -6.81
C TYR A 73 9.91 21.29 -5.77
N TYR A 74 10.51 21.13 -4.59
CA TYR A 74 10.58 22.14 -3.53
C TYR A 74 11.29 23.42 -4.02
N ILE A 75 12.46 23.25 -4.65
CA ILE A 75 13.22 24.37 -5.24
C ILE A 75 12.43 25.07 -6.35
N LEU A 76 11.77 24.31 -7.23
CA LEU A 76 10.98 24.86 -8.34
C LEU A 76 9.71 25.59 -7.87
N LEU A 77 9.07 25.12 -6.80
CA LEU A 77 7.92 25.81 -6.21
C LEU A 77 8.31 27.01 -5.32
N GLY A 78 9.60 27.16 -4.99
CA GLY A 78 10.08 28.23 -4.12
C GLY A 78 9.54 28.15 -2.69
N LEU A 79 9.23 26.92 -2.22
CA LEU A 79 8.78 26.66 -0.86
C LEU A 79 9.96 26.64 0.12
#